data_AF-A0A258FXP9-F1
#
_entry.id   AF-A0A258FXP9-F1
#
_cell.length_a   1.000
_cell.length_b   1.000
_cell.length_c   1.000
_cell.angle_alpha   90.00
_cell.angle_beta   90.00
_cell.angle_gamma   90.00
#
_symmetry.space_group_name_H-M   'P 1'
#
loop_
_entity.id
_entity.type
_entity.pdbx_description
1 polymer ?
#
loop_
_entity_poly.entity_id
_entity_poly.type
_entity_poly.pdbx_seq_one_letter_code
_entity_poly.pdbx_strand_id
1 'polypeptide(L)'
;MNQPSLYMQFLFGIQESALGEWVRGSSWALFLFLVIHTMSMGLLAGTGMAFGVRVLGWAQPTSTQAFRPWFALMAATACIAVVSGVFLVIGYPAKALTNPVFFLKLTLVVGALLLTRRIAAMLPAPATQARVLAGLAIAAWVLAITGGRFLAYTHHILLLSE
;
A
#
# COMPACT_ATOMS: atom_id res chain seq x y z
N MET A 1 -31.09 -21.66 10.10
CA MET A 1 -29.77 -21.26 9.57
C MET A 1 -29.90 -19.87 9.00
N ASN A 2 -29.19 -18.89 9.53
CA ASN A 2 -29.18 -17.54 8.96
C ASN A 2 -28.40 -17.58 7.66
N GLN A 3 -29.03 -17.13 6.57
CA GLN A 3 -28.36 -17.00 5.28
C GLN A 3 -27.13 -16.08 5.43
N PRO A 4 -25.97 -16.45 4.84
CA PRO A 4 -24.80 -15.57 4.85
C PRO A 4 -25.16 -14.24 4.17
N SER A 5 -24.64 -13.13 4.69
CA SER A 5 -24.90 -11.81 4.12
C SER A 5 -24.41 -11.74 2.66
N LEU A 6 -25.03 -10.88 1.85
CA LEU A 6 -24.63 -10.67 0.43
C LEU A 6 -23.12 -10.39 0.30
N TYR A 7 -22.56 -9.68 1.28
CA TYR A 7 -21.13 -9.41 1.37
C TYR A 7 -20.30 -10.69 1.53
N MET A 8 -20.69 -11.61 2.40
CA MET A 8 -19.98 -12.88 2.59
C MET A 8 -20.09 -13.78 1.35
N GLN A 9 -21.24 -13.79 0.68
CA GLN A 9 -21.43 -14.51 -0.59
C GLN A 9 -20.52 -13.95 -1.69
N PHE A 10 -20.37 -12.63 -1.77
CA PHE A 10 -19.46 -11.98 -2.72
C PHE A 10 -17.99 -12.38 -2.48
N LEU A 11 -17.54 -12.35 -1.22
CA LEU A 11 -16.17 -12.77 -0.87
C LEU A 11 -15.93 -14.25 -1.19
N PHE A 12 -16.91 -15.10 -0.92
CA PHE A 12 -16.86 -16.53 -1.27
C PHE A 12 -16.77 -16.72 -2.79
N GLY A 13 -17.55 -15.97 -3.57
CA GLY A 13 -17.48 -16.00 -5.03
C GLY A 13 -16.11 -15.60 -5.59
N ILE A 14 -15.39 -14.65 -4.95
CA ILE A 14 -14.00 -14.35 -5.32
C ILE A 14 -13.08 -15.53 -4.94
N GLN A 15 -13.24 -16.07 -3.74
CA GLN A 15 -12.38 -17.13 -3.19
C GLN A 15 -12.40 -18.41 -4.04
N GLU A 16 -13.59 -18.81 -4.50
CA GLU A 16 -13.82 -20.01 -5.32
C GLU A 16 -13.80 -19.72 -6.83
N SER A 17 -13.46 -18.49 -7.25
CA SER A 17 -13.19 -18.22 -8.65
C SER A 17 -11.92 -18.95 -9.09
N ALA A 18 -11.83 -19.35 -10.37
CA ALA A 18 -10.64 -20.00 -10.92
C ALA A 18 -9.35 -19.20 -10.67
N LEU A 19 -9.44 -17.87 -10.63
CA LEU A 19 -8.32 -16.99 -10.30
C LEU A 19 -7.97 -17.04 -8.80
N GLY A 20 -8.97 -17.01 -7.91
CA GLY A 20 -8.79 -17.15 -6.46
C GLY A 20 -8.14 -18.48 -6.11
N GLU A 21 -8.66 -19.58 -6.66
CA GLU A 21 -8.10 -20.92 -6.53
C GLU A 21 -6.68 -21.01 -7.07
N TRP A 22 -6.40 -20.47 -8.27
CA TRP A 22 -5.07 -20.51 -8.84
C TRP A 22 -4.04 -19.75 -8.00
N VAL A 23 -4.37 -18.53 -7.56
CA VAL A 23 -3.46 -17.73 -6.71
C VAL A 23 -3.18 -18.45 -5.41
N ARG A 24 -4.22 -19.02 -4.76
CA ARG A 24 -4.12 -19.67 -3.45
C ARG A 24 -3.51 -21.07 -3.51
N GLY A 25 -3.90 -21.85 -4.50
CA GLY A 25 -3.52 -23.26 -4.68
C GLY A 25 -2.15 -23.44 -5.34
N SER A 26 -1.65 -22.45 -6.08
CA SER A 26 -0.28 -22.46 -6.60
C SER A 26 0.72 -22.05 -5.53
N SER A 27 1.64 -22.95 -5.18
CA SER A 27 2.74 -22.68 -4.25
C SER A 27 3.64 -21.51 -4.67
N TRP A 28 3.63 -21.16 -5.96
CA TRP A 28 4.46 -20.09 -6.52
C TRP A 28 3.71 -18.77 -6.73
N ALA A 29 2.43 -18.80 -7.10
CA ALA A 29 1.71 -17.58 -7.49
C ALA A 29 1.58 -16.61 -6.31
N LEU A 30 1.04 -17.08 -5.18
CA LEU A 30 0.91 -16.26 -3.97
C LEU A 30 2.27 -15.72 -3.50
N PHE A 31 3.29 -16.59 -3.49
CA PHE A 31 4.65 -16.23 -3.10
C PHE A 31 5.22 -15.12 -4.01
N LEU A 32 5.10 -15.29 -5.32
CA LEU A 32 5.60 -14.32 -6.30
C LEU A 32 4.90 -12.97 -6.15
N PHE A 33 3.58 -12.95 -6.06
CA PHE A 33 2.83 -11.71 -5.86
C PHE A 33 3.18 -11.06 -4.52
N LEU A 34 3.42 -11.82 -3.47
CA LEU A 34 3.85 -11.29 -2.18
C LEU A 34 5.23 -10.63 -2.26
N VAL A 35 6.19 -11.28 -2.93
CA VAL A 35 7.54 -10.74 -3.15
C VAL A 35 7.47 -9.45 -3.97
N ILE A 36 6.78 -9.49 -5.12
CA ILE A 36 6.63 -8.32 -6.00
C ILE A 36 5.94 -7.18 -5.26
N HIS A 37 4.87 -7.45 -4.52
CA HIS A 37 4.16 -6.44 -3.74
C HIS A 37 5.06 -5.82 -2.67
N THR A 38 5.82 -6.64 -1.95
CA THR A 38 6.71 -6.16 -0.88
C THR A 38 7.85 -5.32 -1.44
N MET A 39 8.48 -5.76 -2.54
CA MET A 39 9.56 -5.00 -3.17
C MET A 39 9.07 -3.68 -3.77
N SER A 40 7.94 -3.69 -4.47
CA SER A 40 7.35 -2.48 -5.05
C SER A 40 6.90 -1.49 -3.97
N MET A 41 6.27 -1.96 -2.89
CA MET A 41 5.93 -1.13 -1.73
C MET A 41 7.16 -0.59 -1.01
N GLY A 42 8.24 -1.38 -0.89
CA GLY A 42 9.50 -0.93 -0.31
C GLY A 42 10.13 0.21 -1.10
N LEU A 43 10.16 0.11 -2.44
CA LEU A 43 10.62 1.18 -3.31
C LEU A 43 9.70 2.40 -3.25
N LEU A 44 8.39 2.20 -3.29
CA LEU A 44 7.41 3.29 -3.24
C LEU A 44 7.49 4.09 -1.93
N ALA A 45 7.48 3.39 -0.79
CA ALA A 45 7.59 4.01 0.52
C ALA A 45 8.97 4.63 0.75
N GLY A 46 10.04 3.92 0.36
CA GLY A 46 11.41 4.40 0.50
C GLY A 46 11.66 5.69 -0.28
N THR A 47 11.18 5.78 -1.52
CA THR A 47 11.29 7.00 -2.34
C THR A 47 10.45 8.15 -1.79
N GLY A 48 9.22 7.89 -1.33
CA GLY A 48 8.38 8.89 -0.66
C GLY A 48 8.98 9.40 0.65
N MET A 49 9.54 8.53 1.48
CA MET A 49 10.22 8.90 2.73
C MET A 49 11.51 9.67 2.44
N ALA A 50 12.31 9.26 1.45
CA ALA A 50 13.53 9.98 1.05
C ALA A 50 13.21 11.41 0.57
N PHE A 51 12.13 11.57 -0.19
CA PHE A 51 11.63 12.90 -0.57
C PHE A 51 11.22 13.73 0.67
N GLY A 52 10.50 13.13 1.62
CA GLY A 52 10.11 13.79 2.87
C GLY A 52 11.30 14.23 3.73
N VAL A 53 12.29 13.35 3.94
CA VAL A 53 13.53 13.63 4.71
C VAL A 53 14.30 14.78 4.08
N ARG A 54 14.34 14.82 2.75
CA ARG A 54 14.89 15.95 2.00
C ARG A 54 14.15 17.26 2.29
N VAL A 55 12.83 17.26 2.25
CA VAL A 55 12.00 18.44 2.55
C VAL A 55 12.17 18.91 4.00
N LEU A 56 12.43 17.98 4.93
CA LEU A 56 12.79 18.29 6.31
C LEU A 56 14.15 18.98 6.47
N GLY A 57 15.02 18.92 5.46
CA GLY A 57 16.36 19.50 5.48
C GLY A 57 17.44 18.59 6.08
N TRP A 58 17.15 17.31 6.27
CA TRP A 58 18.10 16.32 6.80
C TRP A 58 18.99 15.68 5.70
N ALA A 59 18.83 16.09 4.44
CA ALA A 59 19.62 15.59 3.31
C ALA A 59 20.29 16.74 2.52
N GLN A 60 21.42 16.44 1.88
CA GLN A 60 22.25 17.38 1.10
C GLN A 60 21.41 18.23 0.12
N PRO A 61 21.61 19.56 0.02
CA PRO A 61 20.81 20.41 -0.85
C PRO A 61 21.02 20.11 -2.35
N THR A 62 20.18 19.25 -2.92
CA THR A 62 20.04 19.01 -4.36
C THR A 62 18.86 19.79 -4.96
N SER A 63 18.95 20.21 -6.22
CA SER A 63 17.81 20.85 -6.89
C SER A 63 16.55 19.97 -6.78
N THR A 64 15.39 20.57 -6.50
CA THR A 64 14.08 19.87 -6.49
C THR A 64 13.80 19.22 -7.85
N GLN A 65 14.42 19.73 -8.92
CA GLN A 65 14.37 19.17 -10.27
C GLN A 65 15.03 17.78 -10.36
N ALA A 66 16.02 17.49 -9.51
CA ALA A 66 16.63 16.16 -9.42
C ALA A 66 15.65 15.08 -8.92
N PHE A 67 14.53 15.48 -8.29
CA PHE A 67 13.48 14.55 -7.84
C PHE A 67 12.43 14.23 -8.91
N ARG A 68 12.40 14.93 -10.05
CA ARG A 68 11.44 14.64 -11.13
C ARG A 68 11.40 13.18 -11.60
N PRO A 69 12.53 12.51 -11.90
CA PRO A 69 12.50 11.09 -12.31
C PRO A 69 11.96 10.16 -11.21
N TRP A 70 12.09 10.55 -9.94
CA TRP A 70 11.61 9.76 -8.81
C TRP A 70 10.09 9.70 -8.76
N PHE A 71 9.36 10.73 -9.23
CA PHE A 71 7.90 10.66 -9.32
C PHE A 71 7.43 9.65 -10.37
N ALA A 72 8.15 9.48 -11.47
CA ALA A 72 7.88 8.42 -12.44
C ALA A 72 8.12 7.03 -11.83
N LEU A 73 9.21 6.86 -11.06
CA LEU A 73 9.48 5.64 -10.32
C LEU A 73 8.40 5.35 -9.27
N MET A 74 7.94 6.36 -8.53
CA MET A 74 6.82 6.23 -7.58
C MET A 74 5.53 5.81 -8.30
N ALA A 75 5.21 6.37 -9.46
CA ALA A 75 4.04 5.96 -10.23
C ALA A 75 4.14 4.50 -10.71
N ALA A 76 5.31 4.10 -11.23
CA ALA A 76 5.54 2.73 -11.69
C ALA A 76 5.45 1.72 -10.54
N THR A 77 6.12 1.99 -9.42
CA THR A 77 6.10 1.12 -8.24
C THR A 77 4.72 1.07 -7.57
N ALA A 78 3.97 2.18 -7.56
CA ALA A 78 2.58 2.17 -7.12
C ALA A 78 1.68 1.30 -8.00
N CYS A 79 1.83 1.36 -9.33
CA CYS A 79 1.09 0.50 -10.25
C CYS A 79 1.37 -0.99 -9.97
N ILE A 80 2.66 -1.35 -9.86
CA ILE A 80 3.08 -2.72 -9.55
C ILE A 80 2.52 -3.17 -8.18
N ALA A 81 2.57 -2.31 -7.16
CA ALA A 81 2.05 -2.60 -5.83
C ALA A 81 0.53 -2.81 -5.84
N VAL A 82 -0.22 -2.01 -6.59
CA VAL A 82 -1.68 -2.17 -6.73
C VAL A 82 -2.00 -3.48 -7.42
N VAL A 83 -1.40 -3.76 -8.58
CA VAL A 83 -1.68 -5.00 -9.33
C VAL A 83 -1.38 -6.23 -8.50
N SER A 84 -0.17 -6.32 -7.95
CA SER A 84 0.21 -7.44 -7.07
C SER A 84 -0.65 -7.53 -5.81
N GLY A 85 -1.04 -6.40 -5.22
CA GLY A 85 -1.93 -6.34 -4.06
C GLY A 85 -3.34 -6.86 -4.37
N VAL A 86 -3.86 -6.59 -5.56
CA VAL A 86 -5.16 -7.13 -6.02
C VAL A 86 -5.10 -8.65 -6.10
N PHE A 87 -4.03 -9.23 -6.66
CA PHE A 87 -3.86 -10.69 -6.66
C PHE A 87 -3.81 -11.27 -5.24
N LEU A 88 -3.11 -10.60 -4.30
CA LEU A 88 -3.08 -11.03 -2.89
C LEU A 88 -4.47 -10.99 -2.23
N VAL A 89 -5.29 -9.99 -2.56
CA VAL A 89 -6.69 -9.91 -2.08
C VAL A 89 -7.53 -11.01 -2.71
N ILE A 90 -7.39 -11.28 -4.01
CA ILE A 90 -8.13 -12.35 -4.69
C ILE A 90 -7.82 -13.73 -4.08
N GLY A 91 -6.57 -13.98 -3.70
CA GLY A 91 -6.20 -15.25 -3.06
C GLY A 91 -6.77 -15.44 -1.64
N TYR A 92 -6.95 -14.36 -0.87
CA TYR A 92 -7.50 -14.38 0.49
C TYR A 92 -8.44 -13.19 0.74
N PRO A 93 -9.62 -13.16 0.11
CA PRO A 93 -10.48 -11.98 0.10
C PRO A 93 -11.03 -11.66 1.48
N ALA A 94 -11.43 -12.68 2.24
CA ALA A 94 -11.90 -12.51 3.62
C ALA A 94 -10.81 -11.91 4.52
N LYS A 95 -9.59 -12.45 4.47
CA LYS A 95 -8.45 -11.95 5.25
C LYS A 95 -8.22 -10.45 5.10
N ALA A 96 -8.36 -9.95 3.88
CA ALA A 96 -8.14 -8.54 3.56
C ALA A 96 -9.38 -7.68 3.83
N LEU A 97 -10.51 -8.03 3.21
CA LEU A 97 -11.66 -7.14 3.10
C LEU A 97 -12.52 -7.10 4.36
N THR A 98 -12.41 -8.06 5.27
CA THR A 98 -13.09 -8.00 6.58
C THR A 98 -12.22 -7.39 7.67
N ASN A 99 -10.99 -6.96 7.34
CA ASN A 99 -10.02 -6.48 8.31
C ASN A 99 -9.89 -4.94 8.24
N PRO A 100 -10.26 -4.19 9.30
CA PRO A 100 -10.17 -2.72 9.29
C PRO A 100 -8.72 -2.21 9.08
N VAL A 101 -7.71 -2.99 9.50
CA VAL A 101 -6.29 -2.64 9.29
C VAL A 101 -5.94 -2.58 7.81
N PHE A 102 -6.60 -3.37 6.95
CA PHE A 102 -6.42 -3.32 5.50
C PHE A 102 -6.84 -1.97 4.92
N PHE A 103 -7.98 -1.44 5.35
CA PHE A 103 -8.46 -0.14 4.87
C PHE A 103 -7.62 1.00 5.43
N LEU A 104 -7.24 0.93 6.72
CA LEU A 104 -6.34 1.91 7.33
C LEU A 104 -5.02 2.02 6.55
N LYS A 105 -4.36 0.89 6.24
CA LYS A 105 -3.11 0.93 5.47
C LYS A 105 -3.32 1.55 4.08
N LEU A 106 -4.44 1.27 3.40
CA LEU A 106 -4.71 1.82 2.07
C LEU A 106 -4.90 3.34 2.14
N THR A 107 -5.67 3.82 3.12
CA THR A 107 -5.85 5.26 3.36
C THR A 107 -4.52 5.94 3.65
N LEU A 108 -3.65 5.32 4.45
CA LEU A 108 -2.32 5.85 4.76
C LEU A 108 -1.41 5.92 3.52
N VAL A 109 -1.39 4.87 2.68
CA VAL A 109 -0.61 4.87 1.42
C VAL A 109 -1.10 5.97 0.48
N VAL A 110 -2.40 6.06 0.24
CA VAL A 110 -2.99 7.10 -0.63
C VAL A 110 -2.71 8.49 -0.05
N GLY A 111 -2.91 8.67 1.26
CA GLY A 111 -2.61 9.91 1.97
C GLY A 111 -1.15 10.33 1.82
N ALA A 112 -0.20 9.42 1.99
CA ALA A 112 1.23 9.68 1.84
C ALA A 112 1.59 10.12 0.41
N LEU A 113 0.99 9.48 -0.61
CA LEU A 113 1.18 9.86 -2.02
C LEU A 113 0.59 11.24 -2.32
N LEU A 114 -0.61 11.54 -1.84
CA LEU A 114 -1.25 12.85 -2.01
C LEU A 114 -0.46 13.97 -1.32
N LEU A 115 0.02 13.72 -0.09
CA LEU A 115 0.89 14.65 0.63
C LEU A 115 2.19 14.90 -0.15
N THR A 116 2.83 13.83 -0.66
CA THR A 116 4.04 13.93 -1.48
C THR A 116 3.81 14.79 -2.73
N ARG A 117 2.71 14.56 -3.46
CA ARG A 117 2.34 15.37 -4.64
C ARG A 117 2.06 16.83 -4.27
N ARG A 118 1.36 17.07 -3.16
CA ARG A 118 1.07 18.42 -2.67
C ARG A 118 2.36 19.17 -2.34
N ILE A 119 3.28 18.55 -1.61
CA ILE A 119 4.59 19.13 -1.29
C ILE A 119 5.35 19.47 -2.59
N ALA A 120 5.37 18.55 -3.55
CA ALA A 120 6.05 18.75 -4.84
C ALA A 120 5.51 19.96 -5.62
N ALA A 121 4.18 20.14 -5.63
CA ALA A 121 3.53 21.27 -6.29
C ALA A 121 3.76 22.61 -5.59
N MET A 122 4.08 22.59 -4.30
CA MET A 122 4.33 23.81 -3.52
C MET A 122 5.78 24.31 -3.70
N LEU A 123 6.73 23.44 -4.05
CA LEU A 123 8.14 23.82 -4.08
C LEU A 123 8.48 24.74 -5.28
N PRO A 124 9.26 25.84 -5.06
CA PRO A 124 9.78 26.32 -3.77
C PRO A 124 8.70 27.09 -2.97
N ALA A 125 8.34 26.60 -1.77
CA ALA A 125 7.31 27.16 -0.87
C ALA A 125 7.86 27.45 0.53
N PRO A 126 7.11 28.18 1.39
CA PRO A 126 7.47 28.40 2.78
C PRO A 126 7.84 27.10 3.51
N ALA A 127 9.05 27.09 4.10
CA ALA A 127 9.66 25.89 4.66
C ALA A 127 8.79 25.18 5.72
N THR A 128 8.04 25.92 6.54
CA THR A 128 7.29 25.35 7.67
C THR A 128 6.16 24.42 7.23
N GLN A 129 5.31 24.85 6.29
CA GLN A 129 4.18 24.03 5.84
C GLN A 129 4.66 22.77 5.10
N ALA A 130 5.66 22.90 4.23
CA ALA A 130 6.24 21.77 3.52
C ALA A 130 6.85 20.74 4.48
N ARG A 131 7.53 21.20 5.54
CA ARG A 131 8.10 20.34 6.60
C ARG A 131 7.03 19.58 7.38
N VAL A 132 5.94 20.24 7.77
CA VAL A 132 4.82 19.58 8.47
C VAL A 132 4.20 18.48 7.59
N LEU A 133 3.90 18.80 6.32
CA LEU A 133 3.35 17.82 5.39
C LEU A 133 4.33 16.65 5.13
N ALA A 134 5.63 16.92 5.07
CA ALA A 134 6.65 15.89 4.94
C ALA A 134 6.70 14.96 6.16
N GLY A 135 6.63 15.51 7.37
CA GLY A 135 6.54 14.73 8.60
C GLY A 135 5.30 13.84 8.63
N LEU A 136 4.14 14.37 8.23
CA LEU A 136 2.89 13.59 8.13
C LEU A 136 2.99 12.48 7.07
N ALA A 137 3.61 12.76 5.91
CA ALA A 137 3.79 11.76 4.86
C ALA A 137 4.72 10.62 5.32
N ILE A 138 5.81 10.94 6.02
CA ILE A 138 6.72 9.94 6.60
C ILE A 138 5.98 9.10 7.65
N ALA A 139 5.24 9.73 8.56
CA ALA A 139 4.45 9.02 9.56
C ALA A 139 3.43 8.08 8.92
N ALA A 140 2.75 8.53 7.84
CA ALA A 140 1.83 7.71 7.09
C ALA A 140 2.51 6.49 6.44
N TRP A 141 3.71 6.65 5.87
CA TRP A 141 4.48 5.52 5.34
C TRP A 141 4.86 4.50 6.42
N VAL A 142 5.37 4.96 7.57
CA VAL A 142 5.73 4.09 8.70
C VAL A 142 4.51 3.31 9.17
N LEU A 143 3.38 3.99 9.43
CA LEU A 143 2.15 3.36 9.87
C LEU A 143 1.58 2.39 8.81
N ALA A 144 1.69 2.69 7.52
CA ALA A 144 1.25 1.80 6.45
C ALA A 144 2.08 0.50 6.39
N ILE A 145 3.40 0.59 6.52
CA ILE A 145 4.31 -0.57 6.56
C ILE A 145 4.00 -1.43 7.80
N THR A 146 3.88 -0.78 8.96
CA THR A 146 3.51 -1.44 10.21
C THR A 146 2.16 -2.15 10.09
N GLY A 147 1.14 -1.47 9.55
CA GLY A 147 -0.18 -2.04 9.28
C GLY A 147 -0.13 -3.24 8.33
N GLY A 148 0.77 -3.22 7.34
CA GLY A 148 1.03 -4.36 6.46
C GLY A 148 1.47 -5.62 7.22
N ARG A 149 2.33 -5.47 8.24
CA ARG A 149 2.76 -6.60 9.09
C ARG A 149 1.65 -7.04 10.05
N PHE A 150 0.94 -6.09 10.66
CA PHE A 150 -0.18 -6.41 11.55
C PHE A 150 -1.30 -7.19 10.85
N LEU A 151 -1.52 -6.96 9.55
CA LEU A 151 -2.52 -7.69 8.77
C LEU A 151 -2.32 -9.22 8.79
N ALA A 152 -1.09 -9.70 9.00
CA ALA A 152 -0.81 -11.13 9.17
C ALA A 152 -1.35 -11.69 10.50
N TYR A 153 -1.59 -10.83 11.50
CA TYR A 153 -1.94 -11.22 12.87
C TYR A 153 -3.33 -10.75 13.31
N THR A 154 -3.94 -9.79 12.62
CA THR A 154 -5.25 -9.22 12.99
C THR A 154 -6.43 -9.77 12.17
N HIS A 155 -6.21 -10.82 11.37
CA HIS A 155 -7.29 -11.45 10.63
C HIS A 155 -8.03 -12.48 11.50
N HIS A 156 -9.36 -12.47 11.42
CA HIS A 156 -10.20 -13.47 12.10
C HIS A 156 -10.70 -14.58 11.16
N ILE A 157 -10.77 -14.28 9.86
CA ILE A 157 -11.22 -15.21 8.82
C ILE A 157 -10.11 -15.27 7.77
N LEU A 158 -9.49 -16.45 7.63
CA LEU A 158 -8.49 -16.69 6.60
C LEU A 158 -9.14 -17.16 5.30
N LEU A 159 -10.00 -18.18 5.41
CA LEU A 159 -10.82 -18.72 4.34
C LEU A 159 -12.26 -18.86 4.85
N LEU A 160 -13.21 -18.65 3.95
CA LEU A 160 -14.61 -18.96 4.19
C LEU A 160 -14.81 -20.46 3.98
N SER A 161 -15.32 -21.15 5.01
CA SER A 161 -15.82 -22.52 4.89
C SER A 161 -17.27 -22.50 4.42
N GLU A 162 -17.69 -23.56 3.72
CA GLU A 162 -19.11 -23.83 3.44
C GLU A 162 -19.96 -23.94 4.72
#